data_AF-A0A3M1CL59-F1
#
_entry.id   AF-A0A3M1CL59-F1
#
_cell.length_a   1.000
_cell.length_b   1.000
_cell.length_c   1.000
_cell.angle_alpha   90.00
_cell.angle_beta   90.00
_cell.angle_gamma   90.00
#
_symmetry.space_group_name_H-M   'P 1'
#
loop_
_entity.id
_entity.type
_entity.pdbx_description
1 polymer ?
#
loop_
_entity_poly.entity_id
_entity_poly.type
_entity_poly.pdbx_seq_one_letter_code
_entity_poly.pdbx_strand_id
1 'polypeptide(L)'
;MMSPSSPAEHRTELRRLGMFVAGFTGLTLASYLVPQAEAVRPWLPGEALPLVHLLAGNTAVREDRQGGLVIEEIADATPPSPAGAAAAGSEASDEGGPGPVGGVETPTGGDSPANRPPALPRRPPAVPTPLEIPDGALDAWFTELAKAEAGLPGVVVRTLHWGDSTIAADGITGTVRDRLQARFGDAGPGFLAVAVDPRWAVRPGIARWTKGDWESLSITFGGAPSPRYGLAGTVATATGEASVTLGGRKRPDAERNSDRQRIHRIDVYFQRQPGGGGLYVKPRGAPGVTLSTDSRSDRTWDDFHLLTVPEGAPTVWLKTDGSGPVTIYGVALETHGPGLTWETLGVAGSGQGSILSNQSARHLAGQVQRRQPHLVVYQTGGNELGYPSLTKGDGHGYAETYAKVLQRLRAGAPDASCLVISPLDQATRQRGKVVSKPMLARMIALQRQVAREEGCAFWDARAAMGGEGAFNRWLHHEPKLAWTDLMHLTDEGLALVGDSLADAILAAYDDWRRDHAYALPRPWVPPDP
;
A
#
# COMPACT_ATOMS: atom_id res chain seq x y z
N MET A 1 37.23 -17.26 12.65
CA MET A 1 38.21 -16.28 12.16
C MET A 1 38.62 -16.70 10.75
N MET A 2 37.98 -16.15 9.72
CA MET A 2 38.45 -16.31 8.34
C MET A 2 39.49 -15.22 8.07
N SER A 3 40.64 -15.61 7.54
CA SER A 3 41.73 -14.68 7.20
C SER A 3 41.25 -13.66 6.16
N PRO A 4 41.61 -12.38 6.29
CA PRO A 4 41.32 -11.39 5.26
C PRO A 4 42.11 -11.71 3.98
N SER A 5 41.41 -11.75 2.85
CA SER A 5 41.98 -11.91 1.51
C SER A 5 43.09 -10.88 1.26
N SER A 6 44.15 -11.30 0.60
CA SER A 6 45.29 -10.43 0.30
C SER A 6 44.89 -9.27 -0.64
N PRO A 7 45.57 -8.10 -0.57
CA PRO A 7 45.33 -6.98 -1.49
C PRO A 7 45.54 -7.30 -2.99
N ALA A 8 46.14 -8.45 -3.31
CA ALA A 8 46.32 -8.94 -4.66
C ALA A 8 45.09 -9.73 -5.16
N GLU A 9 44.46 -10.52 -4.28
CA GLU A 9 43.20 -11.21 -4.57
C GLU A 9 42.07 -10.22 -4.77
N HIS A 10 41.96 -9.20 -3.91
CA HIS A 10 40.95 -8.14 -4.06
C HIS A 10 41.06 -7.37 -5.39
N ARG A 11 42.29 -7.07 -5.85
CA ARG A 11 42.52 -6.43 -7.15
C ARG A 11 42.16 -7.33 -8.33
N THR A 12 42.30 -8.64 -8.18
CA THR A 12 41.95 -9.62 -9.21
C THR A 12 40.43 -9.77 -9.32
N GLU A 13 39.73 -9.78 -8.19
CA GLU A 13 38.26 -9.79 -8.14
C GLU A 13 37.66 -8.50 -8.72
N LEU A 14 38.21 -7.32 -8.38
CA LEU A 14 37.77 -6.06 -8.99
C LEU A 14 37.98 -6.03 -10.51
N ARG A 15 39.06 -6.63 -11.02
CA ARG A 15 39.28 -6.76 -12.47
C ARG A 15 38.27 -7.71 -13.12
N ARG A 16 37.94 -8.84 -12.48
CA ARG A 16 36.92 -9.78 -12.98
C ARG A 16 35.54 -9.14 -13.00
N LEU A 17 35.16 -8.42 -11.94
CA LEU A 17 33.94 -7.65 -11.89
C LEU A 17 33.89 -6.58 -12.99
N GLY A 18 34.99 -5.84 -13.19
CA GLY A 18 35.09 -4.85 -14.26
C GLY A 18 34.91 -5.45 -15.66
N MET A 19 35.50 -6.62 -15.92
CA MET A 19 35.32 -7.34 -17.19
C MET A 19 33.88 -7.85 -17.37
N PHE A 20 33.25 -8.36 -16.30
CA PHE A 20 31.85 -8.79 -16.33
C PHE A 20 30.91 -7.61 -16.63
N VAL A 21 31.07 -6.48 -15.93
CA VAL A 21 30.26 -5.28 -16.15
C VAL A 21 30.45 -4.76 -17.58
N ALA A 22 31.68 -4.71 -18.09
CA ALA A 22 31.96 -4.29 -19.46
C ALA A 22 31.32 -5.24 -20.49
N GLY A 23 31.41 -6.56 -20.28
CA GLY A 23 30.80 -7.56 -21.15
C GLY A 23 29.28 -7.50 -21.15
N PHE A 24 28.66 -7.38 -19.97
CA PHE A 24 27.22 -7.23 -19.82
C PHE A 24 26.71 -5.93 -20.45
N THR A 25 27.43 -4.82 -20.26
CA THR A 25 27.12 -3.53 -20.89
C THR A 25 27.25 -3.63 -22.41
N GLY A 26 28.28 -4.30 -22.92
CA GLY A 26 28.48 -4.54 -24.35
C GLY A 26 27.35 -5.36 -24.97
N LEU A 27 26.93 -6.46 -24.33
CA LEU A 27 25.80 -7.28 -24.77
C LEU A 27 24.47 -6.52 -24.72
N THR A 28 24.29 -5.71 -23.68
CA THR A 28 23.12 -4.83 -23.52
C THR A 28 23.07 -3.81 -24.65
N LEU A 29 24.16 -3.10 -24.92
CA LEU A 29 24.24 -2.13 -26.01
C LEU A 29 24.06 -2.81 -27.38
N ALA A 30 24.59 -4.02 -27.56
CA ALA A 30 24.43 -4.79 -28.79
C ALA A 30 22.95 -5.14 -29.08
N SER A 31 22.11 -5.31 -28.06
CA SER A 31 20.66 -5.52 -28.24
C SER A 31 19.94 -4.33 -28.89
N TYR A 32 20.53 -3.13 -28.85
CA TYR A 32 20.01 -1.94 -29.53
C TYR A 32 20.53 -1.79 -30.96
N LEU A 33 21.63 -2.46 -31.30
CA LEU A 33 22.23 -2.44 -32.65
C LEU A 33 21.59 -3.45 -33.60
N VAL A 34 20.90 -4.47 -33.06
CA VAL A 34 20.26 -5.54 -33.84
C VAL A 34 18.73 -5.39 -33.75
N PRO A 35 18.03 -5.06 -34.85
CA PRO A 35 16.57 -4.90 -34.83
C PRO A 35 15.82 -6.15 -34.33
N GLN A 36 16.31 -7.35 -34.63
CA GLN A 36 15.70 -8.61 -34.18
C GLN A 36 15.86 -8.87 -32.67
N ALA A 37 16.74 -8.13 -31.99
CA ALA A 37 16.97 -8.24 -30.55
C ALA A 37 16.06 -7.31 -29.73
N GLU A 38 15.09 -6.64 -30.36
CA GLU A 38 14.16 -5.73 -29.68
C GLU A 38 13.44 -6.41 -28.49
N ALA A 39 13.11 -7.69 -28.62
CA ALA A 39 12.44 -8.47 -27.57
C ALA A 39 13.30 -8.71 -26.31
N VAL A 40 14.62 -8.53 -26.40
CA VAL A 40 15.57 -8.69 -25.28
C VAL A 40 16.20 -7.37 -24.86
N ARG A 41 15.74 -6.23 -25.42
CA ARG A 41 16.19 -4.92 -24.97
C ARG A 41 15.76 -4.71 -23.52
N PRO A 42 16.70 -4.32 -22.65
CA PRO A 42 16.37 -4.12 -21.24
C PRO A 42 15.49 -2.87 -21.01
N TRP A 43 15.43 -1.92 -21.94
CA TRP A 43 14.54 -0.74 -21.91
C TRP A 43 14.18 -0.23 -23.31
N LEU A 44 13.22 0.68 -23.41
CA LEU A 44 12.90 1.36 -24.67
C LEU A 44 13.69 2.69 -24.79
N PRO A 45 14.19 3.06 -25.98
CA PRO A 45 14.82 4.36 -26.20
C PRO A 45 13.88 5.52 -25.85
N GLY A 46 14.31 6.42 -24.96
CA GLY A 46 13.51 7.55 -24.48
C GLY A 46 12.93 7.36 -23.07
N GLU A 47 12.99 6.15 -22.51
CA GLU A 47 12.66 5.90 -21.11
C GLU A 47 13.88 6.10 -20.19
N ALA A 48 13.62 6.36 -18.90
CA ALA A 48 14.66 6.32 -17.88
C ALA A 48 15.25 4.90 -17.78
N LEU A 49 16.55 4.79 -17.53
CA LEU A 49 17.23 3.49 -17.40
C LEU A 49 16.61 2.66 -16.25
N PRO A 50 16.15 1.43 -16.48
CA PRO A 50 15.67 0.55 -15.43
C PRO A 50 16.78 0.22 -14.45
N LEU A 51 16.41 -0.04 -13.20
CA LEU A 51 17.28 -0.64 -12.19
C LEU A 51 18.50 0.18 -11.73
N VAL A 52 18.63 1.46 -12.09
CA VAL A 52 19.65 2.36 -11.48
C VAL A 52 19.46 2.45 -9.95
N HIS A 53 18.25 2.17 -9.46
CA HIS A 53 17.92 2.09 -8.04
C HIS A 53 18.07 0.68 -7.42
N LEU A 54 18.37 -0.35 -8.21
CA LEU A 54 18.43 -1.77 -7.84
C LEU A 54 19.84 -2.36 -7.84
N LEU A 55 20.89 -1.54 -8.00
CA LEU A 55 22.30 -1.94 -7.77
C LEU A 55 22.63 -2.29 -6.30
N ALA A 56 21.63 -2.60 -5.48
CA ALA A 56 21.75 -3.08 -4.11
C ALA A 56 21.15 -4.49 -3.98
N GLY A 57 22.03 -5.50 -4.04
CA GLY A 57 21.87 -6.80 -3.36
C GLY A 57 21.21 -7.94 -4.15
N ASN A 58 22.02 -8.91 -4.60
CA ASN A 58 21.57 -10.24 -5.00
C ASN A 58 21.31 -11.08 -3.74
N THR A 59 20.09 -11.55 -3.52
CA THR A 59 19.73 -12.47 -2.42
C THR A 59 18.73 -13.52 -2.91
N ALA A 60 18.88 -14.75 -2.42
CA ALA A 60 17.90 -15.82 -2.63
C ALA A 60 16.98 -15.91 -1.41
N VAL A 61 15.72 -16.25 -1.69
CA VAL A 61 14.60 -16.14 -0.75
C VAL A 61 14.04 -17.52 -0.47
N ARG A 62 13.92 -17.91 0.81
CA ARG A 62 13.18 -19.11 1.23
C ARG A 62 12.11 -18.76 2.27
N GLU A 63 10.92 -19.33 2.10
CA GLU A 63 9.81 -19.20 3.05
C GLU A 63 10.09 -20.07 4.30
N ASP A 64 9.99 -19.50 5.50
CA ASP A 64 10.03 -20.24 6.75
C ASP A 64 8.67 -20.90 7.08
N ARG A 65 8.61 -21.61 8.21
CA ARG A 65 7.41 -22.35 8.65
C ARG A 65 6.21 -21.46 8.99
N GLN A 66 6.37 -20.13 8.97
CA GLN A 66 5.36 -19.13 9.33
C GLN A 66 5.01 -18.23 8.13
N GLY A 67 5.53 -18.52 6.94
CA GLY A 67 5.32 -17.70 5.74
C GLY A 67 6.23 -16.46 5.66
N GLY A 68 7.25 -16.37 6.53
CA GLY A 68 8.25 -15.31 6.50
C GLY A 68 9.32 -15.56 5.44
N LEU A 69 9.71 -14.53 4.69
CA LEU A 69 10.84 -14.61 3.77
C LEU A 69 12.15 -14.55 4.56
N VAL A 70 12.95 -15.61 4.48
CA VAL A 70 14.31 -15.67 5.00
C VAL A 70 15.28 -15.46 3.83
N ILE A 71 16.19 -14.51 4.02
CA ILE A 71 17.28 -14.20 3.09
C ILE A 71 18.48 -15.07 3.47
N GLU A 72 18.90 -15.97 2.57
CA GLU A 72 20.17 -16.71 2.70
C GLU A 72 21.20 -16.15 1.70
N GLU A 73 22.42 -15.88 2.18
CA GLU A 73 23.59 -15.67 1.31
C GLU A 73 24.01 -17.01 0.70
N ILE A 74 23.88 -17.16 -0.62
CA ILE A 74 24.33 -18.37 -1.30
C ILE A 74 25.86 -18.28 -1.51
N ALA A 75 26.60 -19.19 -0.88
CA ALA A 75 27.95 -19.56 -1.28
C ALA A 75 27.89 -20.60 -2.42
N ASP A 76 28.76 -20.42 -3.42
CA ASP A 76 28.86 -21.18 -4.67
C ASP A 76 28.82 -22.71 -4.51
N ALA A 77 28.01 -23.37 -5.34
CA ALA A 77 28.19 -24.78 -5.69
C ALA A 77 27.88 -25.04 -7.17
N THR A 78 28.88 -25.58 -7.86
CA THR A 78 29.02 -25.96 -9.28
C THR A 78 27.96 -26.95 -9.78
N PRO A 79 27.57 -26.91 -11.07
CA PRO A 79 26.53 -27.78 -11.64
C PRO A 79 27.08 -29.14 -12.10
N PRO A 80 26.25 -30.21 -12.12
CA PRO A 80 26.41 -31.31 -13.04
C PRO A 80 25.45 -31.20 -14.24
N SER A 81 25.94 -31.62 -15.41
CA SER A 81 25.22 -31.84 -16.67
C SER A 81 25.47 -33.30 -17.12
N PRO A 82 24.90 -33.82 -18.22
CA PRO A 82 23.53 -34.30 -18.41
C PRO A 82 23.50 -35.77 -18.90
N ALA A 83 22.37 -36.49 -18.81
CA ALA A 83 22.01 -37.58 -19.74
C ALA A 83 20.65 -38.22 -19.41
N GLY A 84 19.91 -38.61 -20.45
CA GLY A 84 18.92 -39.70 -20.38
C GLY A 84 17.61 -39.44 -21.11
N ALA A 85 17.51 -39.91 -22.35
CA ALA A 85 16.36 -39.79 -23.25
C ALA A 85 15.32 -40.94 -23.12
N ALA A 86 14.22 -40.77 -23.88
CA ALA A 86 13.17 -41.71 -24.35
C ALA A 86 11.79 -41.48 -23.67
N ALA A 87 10.67 -41.12 -24.33
CA ALA A 87 10.02 -41.40 -25.62
C ALA A 87 8.67 -42.15 -25.41
N ALA A 88 7.63 -41.68 -26.13
CA ALA A 88 6.50 -42.39 -26.75
C ALA A 88 5.05 -42.29 -26.17
N GLY A 89 4.10 -42.11 -27.12
CA GLY A 89 2.62 -42.32 -27.08
C GLY A 89 1.81 -41.01 -26.97
N SER A 90 1.17 -40.40 -27.99
CA SER A 90 0.01 -40.79 -28.84
C SER A 90 -1.18 -41.29 -27.99
N GLU A 91 -2.44 -40.84 -28.11
CA GLU A 91 -3.27 -40.51 -29.27
C GLU A 91 -4.53 -39.70 -28.84
N ALA A 92 -5.33 -39.28 -29.82
CA ALA A 92 -6.41 -38.29 -29.75
C ALA A 92 -7.84 -38.89 -29.61
N SER A 93 -8.84 -38.02 -29.76
CA SER A 93 -10.30 -38.21 -30.01
C SER A 93 -11.19 -38.30 -28.77
N ASP A 94 -12.46 -37.87 -28.75
CA ASP A 94 -13.25 -36.84 -29.44
C ASP A 94 -14.63 -36.78 -28.72
N GLU A 95 -15.38 -35.70 -28.94
CA GLU A 95 -16.85 -35.51 -28.85
C GLU A 95 -17.71 -35.85 -27.60
N GLY A 96 -18.67 -34.95 -27.32
CA GLY A 96 -20.05 -35.34 -26.99
C GLY A 96 -20.72 -34.67 -25.77
N GLY A 97 -21.41 -33.53 -25.96
CA GLY A 97 -22.45 -33.05 -25.03
C GLY A 97 -23.71 -33.91 -25.07
N PRO A 98 -24.71 -33.70 -24.17
CA PRO A 98 -25.65 -32.61 -24.39
C PRO A 98 -26.27 -31.94 -23.12
N GLY A 99 -26.67 -30.67 -23.28
CA GLY A 99 -28.06 -30.21 -23.06
C GLY A 99 -28.59 -29.90 -21.63
N PRO A 100 -29.35 -28.80 -21.43
CA PRO A 100 -29.63 -28.21 -20.11
C PRO A 100 -31.02 -28.58 -19.54
N VAL A 101 -31.19 -28.44 -18.22
CA VAL A 101 -32.48 -28.63 -17.54
C VAL A 101 -32.81 -27.43 -16.64
N GLY A 102 -33.92 -26.77 -16.96
CA GLY A 102 -34.96 -26.33 -16.01
C GLY A 102 -34.69 -25.11 -15.13
N GLY A 103 -35.21 -23.95 -15.56
CA GLY A 103 -35.39 -22.76 -14.72
C GLY A 103 -36.57 -22.89 -13.75
N VAL A 104 -36.44 -22.22 -12.60
CA VAL A 104 -37.53 -21.90 -11.68
C VAL A 104 -37.49 -20.40 -11.46
N GLU A 105 -38.49 -19.69 -11.97
CA GLU A 105 -38.71 -18.27 -11.74
C GLU A 105 -39.36 -18.07 -10.37
N THR A 106 -38.74 -17.23 -9.54
CA THR A 106 -39.36 -16.58 -8.37
C THR A 106 -39.77 -15.15 -8.75
N PRO A 107 -40.91 -14.64 -8.27
CA PRO A 107 -41.54 -13.42 -8.78
C PRO A 107 -40.77 -12.16 -8.38
N THR A 108 -40.49 -11.31 -9.37
CA THR A 108 -39.81 -10.02 -9.25
C THR A 108 -40.73 -8.96 -8.64
N GLY A 109 -40.30 -8.36 -7.53
CA GLY A 109 -40.82 -7.08 -7.04
C GLY A 109 -40.39 -5.93 -7.95
N GLY A 110 -41.26 -4.94 -8.11
CA GLY A 110 -41.22 -3.87 -9.12
C GLY A 110 -39.88 -3.14 -9.28
N ASP A 111 -39.38 -3.16 -10.51
CA ASP A 111 -38.14 -2.52 -10.95
C ASP A 111 -38.51 -1.27 -11.77
N SER A 112 -38.85 -0.17 -11.09
CA SER A 112 -39.03 1.12 -11.76
C SER A 112 -37.66 1.70 -12.14
N PRO A 113 -37.44 2.20 -13.37
CA PRO A 113 -36.15 2.76 -13.81
C PRO A 113 -35.62 3.90 -12.95
N ALA A 114 -36.49 4.54 -12.16
CA ALA A 114 -36.14 5.63 -11.24
C ALA A 114 -35.44 5.17 -9.95
N ASN A 115 -35.37 3.86 -9.67
CA ASN A 115 -34.82 3.34 -8.41
C ASN A 115 -33.51 2.54 -8.57
N ARG A 116 -32.95 2.49 -9.79
CA ARG A 116 -31.68 1.78 -10.03
C ARG A 116 -30.48 2.69 -9.74
N PRO A 117 -29.40 2.14 -9.16
CA PRO A 117 -28.11 2.80 -9.06
C PRO A 117 -27.69 3.42 -10.40
N PRO A 118 -27.10 4.63 -10.42
CA PRO A 118 -26.44 5.11 -11.63
C PRO A 118 -25.33 4.13 -12.03
N ALA A 119 -25.25 3.83 -13.33
CA ALA A 119 -24.20 2.95 -13.83
C ALA A 119 -22.82 3.57 -13.58
N LEU A 120 -21.84 2.75 -13.20
CA LEU A 120 -20.48 3.20 -12.98
C LEU A 120 -19.90 3.85 -14.25
N PRO A 121 -19.16 4.97 -14.12
CA PRO A 121 -18.52 5.64 -15.25
C PRO A 121 -17.58 4.71 -16.03
N ARG A 122 -17.57 4.85 -17.35
CA ARG A 122 -16.62 4.14 -18.23
C ARG A 122 -15.34 4.96 -18.39
N ARG A 123 -14.19 4.35 -18.14
CA ARG A 123 -12.87 4.99 -18.23
C ARG A 123 -11.87 4.12 -19.00
N PRO A 124 -12.03 3.93 -20.31
CA PRO A 124 -11.16 3.03 -21.07
C PRO A 124 -9.67 3.43 -20.92
N PRO A 125 -8.74 2.45 -20.82
CA PRO A 125 -8.97 1.01 -20.93
C PRO A 125 -9.47 0.33 -19.65
N ALA A 126 -9.66 1.07 -18.55
CA ALA A 126 -10.28 0.55 -17.34
C ALA A 126 -11.77 0.24 -17.57
N VAL A 127 -12.25 -0.78 -16.87
CA VAL A 127 -13.60 -1.32 -16.95
C VAL A 127 -14.34 -0.99 -15.66
N PRO A 128 -15.61 -0.57 -15.72
CA PRO A 128 -16.39 -0.34 -14.51
C PRO A 128 -16.58 -1.63 -13.73
N THR A 129 -16.10 -1.65 -12.49
CA THR A 129 -16.16 -2.82 -11.60
C THR A 129 -16.73 -2.40 -10.25
N PRO A 130 -17.91 -2.89 -9.84
CA PRO A 130 -18.50 -2.56 -8.54
C PRO A 130 -17.76 -3.26 -7.39
N LEU A 131 -18.04 -2.82 -6.16
CA LEU A 131 -17.63 -3.56 -4.96
C LEU A 131 -18.54 -4.78 -4.78
N GLU A 132 -17.96 -5.88 -4.32
CA GLU A 132 -18.69 -7.01 -3.77
C GLU A 132 -18.83 -6.77 -2.25
N ILE A 133 -20.04 -6.45 -1.78
CA ILE A 133 -20.28 -6.03 -0.39
C ILE A 133 -21.19 -7.06 0.28
N PRO A 134 -20.70 -7.86 1.24
CA PRO A 134 -21.57 -8.63 2.13
C PRO A 134 -22.50 -7.71 2.92
N ASP A 135 -23.70 -8.18 3.26
CA ASP A 135 -24.67 -7.40 4.03
C ASP A 135 -24.05 -6.82 5.30
N GLY A 136 -24.19 -5.51 5.49
CA GLY A 136 -23.67 -4.79 6.65
C GLY A 136 -22.17 -4.49 6.66
N ALA A 137 -21.37 -5.03 5.72
CA ALA A 137 -19.90 -4.95 5.79
C ALA A 137 -19.35 -3.51 5.80
N LEU A 138 -20.04 -2.58 5.13
CA LEU A 138 -19.64 -1.16 5.05
C LEU A 138 -20.56 -0.19 5.81
N ASP A 139 -21.60 -0.68 6.50
CA ASP A 139 -22.64 0.17 7.11
C ASP A 139 -22.09 1.13 8.16
N ALA A 140 -21.18 0.65 9.01
CA ALA A 140 -20.56 1.47 10.05
C ALA A 140 -19.78 2.64 9.44
N TRP A 141 -18.96 2.36 8.42
CA TRP A 141 -18.21 3.39 7.72
C TRP A 141 -19.11 4.35 6.93
N PHE A 142 -20.10 3.83 6.20
CA PHE A 142 -21.04 4.64 5.44
C PHE A 142 -21.91 5.53 6.34
N THR A 143 -22.25 5.07 7.55
CA THR A 143 -22.92 5.88 8.58
C THR A 143 -22.09 7.09 8.97
N GLU A 144 -20.78 6.91 9.18
CA GLU A 144 -19.89 8.03 9.53
C GLU A 144 -19.64 8.97 8.33
N LEU A 145 -19.57 8.43 7.10
CA LEU A 145 -19.54 9.26 5.89
C LEU A 145 -20.81 10.10 5.74
N ALA A 146 -21.99 9.55 6.06
CA ALA A 146 -23.25 10.30 6.03
C ALA A 146 -23.27 11.45 7.04
N LYS A 147 -22.67 11.26 8.22
CA LYS A 147 -22.50 12.34 9.21
C LYS A 147 -21.55 13.42 8.71
N ALA A 148 -20.46 13.04 8.04
CA ALA A 148 -19.52 14.00 7.43
C ALA A 148 -20.18 14.78 6.28
N GLU A 149 -20.89 14.10 5.37
CA GLU A 149 -21.66 14.69 4.26
C GLU A 149 -22.74 15.66 4.77
N ALA A 150 -23.36 15.36 5.91
CA ALA A 150 -24.32 16.24 6.58
C ALA A 150 -23.69 17.44 7.29
N GLY A 151 -22.36 17.57 7.27
CA GLY A 151 -21.65 18.69 7.86
C GLY A 151 -21.62 18.68 9.40
N LEU A 152 -21.79 17.51 10.04
CA LEU A 152 -21.82 17.45 11.50
C LEU A 152 -20.46 17.88 12.10
N PRO A 153 -20.43 18.89 12.99
CA PRO A 153 -19.18 19.42 13.53
C PRO A 153 -18.34 18.34 14.24
N GLY A 154 -17.02 18.34 14.00
CA GLY A 154 -16.09 17.45 14.68
C GLY A 154 -15.97 16.04 14.08
N VAL A 155 -16.76 15.69 13.07
CA VAL A 155 -16.72 14.35 12.45
C VAL A 155 -15.46 14.18 11.60
N VAL A 156 -14.63 13.19 11.93
CA VAL A 156 -13.44 12.84 11.17
C VAL A 156 -13.47 11.35 10.85
N VAL A 157 -13.81 11.02 9.60
CA VAL A 157 -13.93 9.63 9.13
C VAL A 157 -12.58 9.11 8.67
N ARG A 158 -12.00 8.22 9.46
CA ARG A 158 -10.65 7.70 9.26
C ARG A 158 -10.63 6.38 8.49
N THR A 159 -9.89 6.34 7.39
CA THR A 159 -9.62 5.13 6.61
C THR A 159 -8.13 4.84 6.58
N LEU A 160 -7.75 3.61 6.95
CA LEU A 160 -6.37 3.12 6.91
C LEU A 160 -6.19 2.15 5.76
N HIS A 161 -5.32 2.48 4.80
CA HIS A 161 -5.09 1.65 3.62
C HIS A 161 -3.66 1.09 3.64
N TRP A 162 -3.54 -0.18 4.03
CA TRP A 162 -2.28 -0.94 3.99
C TRP A 162 -2.07 -1.60 2.64
N GLY A 163 -0.84 -1.55 2.17
CA GLY A 163 -0.47 -2.22 0.95
C GLY A 163 1.03 -2.28 0.70
N ASP A 164 1.39 -2.67 -0.51
CA ASP A 164 2.77 -2.85 -0.94
C ASP A 164 3.28 -1.66 -1.78
N SER A 165 4.24 -1.89 -2.67
CA SER A 165 4.76 -0.86 -3.59
C SER A 165 3.70 -0.23 -4.47
N THR A 166 2.58 -0.93 -4.72
CA THR A 166 1.47 -0.46 -5.56
C THR A 166 0.88 0.86 -5.07
N ILE A 167 0.79 1.05 -3.74
CA ILE A 167 0.23 2.26 -3.14
C ILE A 167 1.28 3.13 -2.44
N ALA A 168 2.51 2.65 -2.30
CA ALA A 168 3.54 3.29 -1.49
C ALA A 168 3.77 4.76 -1.88
N ALA A 169 3.77 5.05 -3.19
CA ALA A 169 3.98 6.38 -3.74
C ALA A 169 2.71 7.26 -3.81
N ASP A 170 1.61 6.85 -3.16
CA ASP A 170 0.38 7.62 -3.04
C ASP A 170 -0.41 7.85 -4.34
N GLY A 171 -0.12 7.14 -5.43
CA GLY A 171 -0.81 7.35 -6.72
C GLY A 171 -2.31 6.98 -6.69
N ILE A 172 -2.61 5.71 -6.40
CA ILE A 172 -4.00 5.22 -6.28
C ILE A 172 -4.69 5.89 -5.09
N THR A 173 -4.06 5.82 -3.92
CA THR A 173 -4.64 6.29 -2.65
C THR A 173 -4.76 7.81 -2.58
N GLY A 174 -3.87 8.56 -3.21
CA GLY A 174 -3.99 10.01 -3.36
C GLY A 174 -5.18 10.39 -4.24
N THR A 175 -5.40 9.68 -5.34
CA THR A 175 -6.56 9.90 -6.22
C THR A 175 -7.86 9.58 -5.48
N VAL A 176 -7.95 8.43 -4.80
CA VAL A 176 -9.12 8.06 -3.98
C VAL A 176 -9.36 9.10 -2.89
N ARG A 177 -8.30 9.53 -2.19
CA ARG A 177 -8.39 10.57 -1.17
C ARG A 177 -9.00 11.84 -1.73
N ASP A 178 -8.46 12.35 -2.83
CA ASP A 178 -8.93 13.60 -3.44
C ASP A 178 -10.40 13.52 -3.86
N ARG A 179 -10.80 12.41 -4.48
CA ARG A 179 -12.18 12.17 -4.91
C ARG A 179 -13.14 12.08 -3.72
N LEU A 180 -12.79 11.34 -2.67
CA LEU A 180 -13.66 11.18 -1.51
C LEU A 180 -13.69 12.45 -0.63
N GLN A 181 -12.56 13.13 -0.43
CA GLN A 181 -12.52 14.39 0.31
C GLN A 181 -13.28 15.51 -0.40
N ALA A 182 -13.32 15.51 -1.74
CA ALA A 182 -14.16 16.44 -2.50
C ALA A 182 -15.66 16.29 -2.19
N ARG A 183 -16.11 15.07 -1.86
CA ARG A 183 -17.51 14.81 -1.49
C ARG A 183 -17.80 14.99 0.00
N PHE A 184 -16.95 14.42 0.85
CA PHE A 184 -17.23 14.28 2.28
C PHE A 184 -16.54 15.32 3.15
N GLY A 185 -15.62 16.11 2.59
CA GLY A 185 -14.77 17.07 3.31
C GLY A 185 -13.35 16.54 3.55
N ASP A 186 -12.38 17.46 3.58
CA ASP A 186 -10.96 17.17 3.83
C ASP A 186 -10.65 17.29 5.33
N ALA A 187 -10.54 16.14 6.00
CA ALA A 187 -10.17 16.08 7.41
C ALA A 187 -8.65 16.05 7.67
N GLY A 188 -7.82 16.32 6.67
CA GLY A 188 -6.36 16.35 6.79
C GLY A 188 -5.66 15.16 6.14
N PRO A 189 -4.31 15.14 6.17
CA PRO A 189 -3.54 14.09 5.54
C PRO A 189 -3.54 12.78 6.33
N GLY A 190 -3.93 12.77 7.61
CA GLY A 190 -3.92 11.58 8.46
C GLY A 190 -2.52 11.20 8.95
N PHE A 191 -2.29 9.91 9.20
CA PHE A 191 -1.02 9.37 9.70
C PHE A 191 0.12 9.50 8.69
N LEU A 192 1.26 9.98 9.19
CA LEU A 192 2.48 10.19 8.42
C LEU A 192 3.67 9.61 9.19
N ALA A 193 4.47 8.78 8.54
CA ALA A 193 5.82 8.50 9.01
C ALA A 193 6.68 9.79 9.00
N VAL A 194 7.57 9.92 10.00
CA VAL A 194 8.42 11.12 10.16
C VAL A 194 9.62 11.13 9.22
N ALA A 195 10.30 9.99 9.10
CA ALA A 195 11.36 9.74 8.17
C ALA A 195 10.93 8.59 7.26
N VAL A 196 11.16 8.75 5.96
CA VAL A 196 10.79 7.79 4.94
C VAL A 196 11.86 7.75 3.86
N ASP A 197 11.91 6.63 3.15
CA ASP A 197 12.67 6.57 1.91
C ASP A 197 11.97 7.41 0.83
N PRO A 198 12.63 8.46 0.30
CA PRO A 198 12.03 9.34 -0.69
C PRO A 198 11.75 8.64 -2.02
N ARG A 199 12.29 7.44 -2.26
CA ARG A 199 12.07 6.68 -3.50
C ARG A 199 10.66 6.11 -3.63
N TRP A 200 9.97 5.88 -2.52
CA TRP A 200 8.68 5.17 -2.57
C TRP A 200 7.67 5.55 -1.50
N ALA A 201 7.99 6.35 -0.46
CA ALA A 201 7.04 6.69 0.61
C ALA A 201 6.72 8.20 0.70
N VAL A 202 6.85 8.91 -0.43
CA VAL A 202 6.52 10.33 -0.55
C VAL A 202 5.05 10.48 -0.88
N ARG A 203 4.40 11.44 -0.22
CA ARG A 203 3.03 11.85 -0.52
C ARG A 203 3.05 13.25 -1.16
N PRO A 204 2.75 13.37 -2.46
CA PRO A 204 2.78 14.66 -3.14
C PRO A 204 1.92 15.73 -2.42
N GLY A 205 2.46 16.94 -2.31
CA GLY A 205 1.77 18.09 -1.68
C GLY A 205 1.83 18.15 -0.15
N ILE A 206 2.14 17.04 0.54
CA ILE A 206 2.30 17.01 2.00
C ILE A 206 3.68 17.55 2.40
N ALA A 207 3.73 18.34 3.47
CA ALA A 207 5.01 18.85 3.97
C ALA A 207 5.75 17.75 4.73
N ARG A 208 7.00 17.49 4.33
CA ARG A 208 7.95 16.67 5.09
C ARG A 208 9.36 17.18 4.85
N TRP A 209 9.99 17.72 5.89
CA TRP A 209 11.37 18.17 5.84
C TRP A 209 12.13 17.63 7.05
N THR A 210 13.13 16.79 6.81
CA THR A 210 13.97 16.20 7.85
C THR A 210 15.35 16.86 7.88
N LYS A 211 15.94 16.93 9.07
CA LYS A 211 17.34 17.33 9.31
C LYS A 211 17.94 16.45 10.40
N GLY A 212 19.25 16.25 10.34
CA GLY A 212 19.95 15.33 11.23
C GLY A 212 19.75 13.87 10.84
N ASP A 213 20.42 12.99 11.58
CA ASP A 213 20.49 11.57 11.26
C ASP A 213 19.30 10.83 11.88
N TRP A 214 18.36 10.45 11.01
CA TRP A 214 17.28 9.52 11.34
C TRP A 214 17.62 8.15 10.77
N GLU A 215 17.75 7.16 11.64
CA GLU A 215 17.69 5.76 11.21
C GLU A 215 16.23 5.40 10.97
N SER A 216 15.89 4.98 9.75
CA SER A 216 14.53 4.59 9.39
C SER A 216 14.53 3.15 8.87
N LEU A 217 13.82 2.26 9.57
CA LEU A 217 13.69 0.85 9.20
C LEU A 217 12.27 0.57 8.73
N SER A 218 12.13 -0.33 7.75
CA SER A 218 10.83 -0.77 7.24
C SER A 218 10.49 -2.20 7.67
N ILE A 219 9.20 -2.49 7.72
CA ILE A 219 8.65 -3.79 8.08
C ILE A 219 8.99 -4.88 7.04
N THR A 220 9.36 -4.52 5.80
CA THR A 220 9.68 -5.46 4.73
C THR A 220 10.78 -6.44 5.13
N PHE A 221 11.89 -5.93 5.66
CA PHE A 221 13.07 -6.72 6.02
C PHE A 221 13.21 -6.95 7.53
N GLY A 222 12.38 -6.30 8.36
CA GLY A 222 12.54 -6.36 9.80
C GLY A 222 13.77 -5.55 10.26
N GLY A 223 14.45 -6.06 11.28
CA GLY A 223 15.71 -5.47 11.78
C GLY A 223 15.57 -4.36 12.82
N ALA A 224 14.36 -3.90 13.13
CA ALA A 224 14.17 -2.98 14.25
C ALA A 224 14.54 -3.67 15.58
N PRO A 225 15.19 -2.97 16.53
CA PRO A 225 15.58 -3.55 17.83
C PRO A 225 14.42 -4.17 18.61
N SER A 226 13.19 -3.73 18.32
CA SER A 226 11.96 -4.40 18.74
C SER A 226 11.02 -4.47 17.54
N PRO A 227 10.11 -5.47 17.47
CA PRO A 227 9.14 -5.62 16.38
C PRO A 227 7.99 -4.60 16.51
N ARG A 228 8.35 -3.31 16.55
CA ARG A 228 7.47 -2.17 16.81
C ARG A 228 7.60 -1.16 15.67
N TYR A 229 6.87 -1.40 14.59
CA TYR A 229 6.77 -0.47 13.45
C TYR A 229 5.53 0.42 13.62
N GLY A 230 5.59 1.66 13.15
CA GLY A 230 4.41 2.53 13.07
C GLY A 230 3.35 1.98 12.11
N LEU A 231 2.15 2.57 12.11
CA LEU A 231 1.06 2.17 11.21
C LEU A 231 1.48 2.16 9.73
N ALA A 232 2.37 3.08 9.33
CA ALA A 232 2.95 3.15 7.99
C ALA A 232 4.03 2.08 7.71
N GLY A 233 4.20 1.10 8.58
CA GLY A 233 5.18 0.01 8.44
C GLY A 233 6.64 0.46 8.50
N THR A 234 6.91 1.63 9.07
CA THR A 234 8.27 2.13 9.31
C THR A 234 8.45 2.56 10.77
N VAL A 235 9.69 2.59 11.23
CA VAL A 235 10.07 3.14 12.53
C VAL A 235 11.31 4.00 12.35
N ALA A 236 11.29 5.20 12.96
CA ALA A 236 12.38 6.16 12.84
C ALA A 236 12.98 6.45 14.22
N THR A 237 14.30 6.34 14.34
CA THR A 237 15.05 6.63 15.57
C THR A 237 16.14 7.66 15.30
N ALA A 238 16.23 8.66 16.17
CA ALA A 238 17.35 9.60 16.21
C ALA A 238 18.11 9.45 17.52
N THR A 239 19.44 9.38 17.46
CA THR A 239 20.34 9.29 18.63
C THR A 239 21.02 10.60 18.99
N GLY A 240 20.93 11.61 18.11
CA GLY A 240 21.43 12.97 18.33
C GLY A 240 20.35 14.02 18.12
N GLU A 241 20.77 15.28 17.94
CA GLU A 241 19.85 16.33 17.50
C GLU A 241 19.39 16.09 16.06
N ALA A 242 18.10 15.86 15.90
CA ALA A 242 17.44 15.71 14.63
C ALA A 242 16.11 16.45 14.66
N SER A 243 15.56 16.76 13.49
CA SER A 243 14.23 17.32 13.43
C SER A 243 13.47 16.88 12.20
N VAL A 244 12.15 16.96 12.29
CA VAL A 244 11.22 16.80 11.19
C VAL A 244 10.17 17.90 11.25
N THR A 245 9.84 18.47 10.12
CA THR A 245 8.66 19.34 9.96
C THR A 245 7.64 18.61 9.11
N LEU A 246 6.42 18.46 9.63
CA LEU A 246 5.28 17.90 8.93
C LEU A 246 4.19 18.95 8.74
N GLY A 247 3.34 18.81 7.73
CA GLY A 247 2.21 19.72 7.50
C GLY A 247 1.25 19.21 6.45
N GLY A 248 0.05 19.77 6.45
CA GLY A 248 -1.01 19.42 5.50
C GLY A 248 -0.68 19.79 4.05
N ARG A 249 -1.64 19.52 3.16
CA ARG A 249 -1.50 19.79 1.73
C ARG A 249 -1.22 21.28 1.49
N LYS A 250 -0.35 21.58 0.53
CA LYS A 250 -0.25 22.95 -0.01
C LYS A 250 -1.60 23.31 -0.64
N ARG A 251 -2.13 24.51 -0.34
CA ARG A 251 -3.41 24.92 -0.93
C ARG A 251 -3.26 25.07 -2.47
N PRO A 252 -4.24 24.68 -3.28
CA PRO A 252 -4.13 24.73 -4.75
C PRO A 252 -3.78 26.13 -5.30
N ASP A 253 -4.25 27.18 -4.63
CA ASP A 253 -4.06 28.60 -4.95
C ASP A 253 -2.85 29.24 -4.25
N ALA A 254 -2.06 28.46 -3.48
CA ALA A 254 -0.96 28.99 -2.70
C ALA A 254 0.28 29.32 -3.56
N GLU A 255 0.62 30.60 -3.64
CA GLU A 255 1.91 31.04 -4.19
C GLU A 255 3.09 30.61 -3.28
N ARG A 256 2.90 30.64 -1.96
CA ARG A 256 3.96 30.30 -0.98
C ARG A 256 3.79 28.90 -0.43
N ASN A 257 4.91 28.20 -0.21
CA ASN A 257 4.92 26.90 0.46
C ASN A 257 4.48 26.92 1.94
N SER A 258 4.36 28.12 2.53
CA SER A 258 3.81 28.32 3.88
C SER A 258 2.29 28.31 3.93
N ASP A 259 1.62 28.53 2.78
CA ASP A 259 0.16 28.59 2.68
C ASP A 259 -0.41 27.17 2.54
N ARG A 260 -0.51 26.49 3.68
CA ARG A 260 -0.93 25.09 3.79
C ARG A 260 -2.26 24.95 4.52
N GLN A 261 -2.90 23.81 4.30
CA GLN A 261 -4.03 23.35 5.11
C GLN A 261 -3.71 23.48 6.61
N ARG A 262 -4.68 23.98 7.38
CA ARG A 262 -4.53 24.20 8.82
C ARG A 262 -4.87 22.93 9.59
N ILE A 263 -3.89 22.43 10.34
CA ILE A 263 -4.00 21.21 11.14
C ILE A 263 -4.35 21.58 12.58
N HIS A 264 -5.43 20.99 13.09
CA HIS A 264 -6.01 21.32 14.39
C HIS A 264 -5.73 20.23 15.43
N ARG A 265 -5.50 18.99 14.99
CA ARG A 265 -5.17 17.86 15.85
C ARG A 265 -3.88 17.22 15.38
N ILE A 266 -2.92 17.10 16.28
CA ILE A 266 -1.59 16.53 16.03
C ILE A 266 -1.38 15.43 17.06
N ASP A 267 -1.47 14.18 16.64
CA ASP A 267 -1.29 13.03 17.51
C ASP A 267 0.04 12.35 17.22
N VAL A 268 0.98 12.42 18.17
CA VAL A 268 2.35 11.90 18.03
C VAL A 268 2.43 10.51 18.64
N TYR A 269 2.94 9.56 17.86
CA TYR A 269 3.08 8.15 18.23
C TYR A 269 4.57 7.88 18.44
N PHE A 270 4.99 7.58 19.67
CA PHE A 270 6.41 7.45 20.00
C PHE A 270 6.68 6.34 21.00
N GLN A 271 7.95 5.92 21.09
CA GLN A 271 8.39 4.90 22.02
C GLN A 271 8.88 5.56 23.31
N ARG A 272 8.45 5.04 24.47
CA ARG A 272 9.18 5.21 25.72
C ARG A 272 10.14 4.06 25.91
N GLN A 273 11.38 4.34 26.26
CA GLN A 273 12.44 3.34 26.40
C GLN A 273 13.47 3.72 27.47
N PRO A 274 14.24 2.75 28.01
CA PRO A 274 15.29 3.04 28.98
C PRO A 274 16.32 4.03 28.39
N GLY A 275 16.56 5.14 29.09
CA GLY A 275 17.52 6.17 28.67
C GLY A 275 17.06 6.98 27.44
N GLY A 276 15.76 7.01 27.14
CA GLY A 276 15.21 7.80 26.04
C GLY A 276 15.45 9.32 26.20
N GLY A 277 15.56 10.03 25.08
CA GLY A 277 15.85 11.47 25.05
C GLY A 277 14.62 12.38 25.19
N GLY A 278 14.81 13.68 24.96
CA GLY A 278 13.75 14.68 24.89
C GLY A 278 13.25 14.92 23.46
N LEU A 279 11.93 15.01 23.30
CA LEU A 279 11.24 15.31 22.05
C LEU A 279 10.41 16.59 22.21
N TYR A 280 10.83 17.68 21.57
CA TYR A 280 10.07 18.91 21.51
C TYR A 280 9.14 18.92 20.30
N VAL A 281 7.84 19.14 20.53
CA VAL A 281 6.80 19.21 19.49
C VAL A 281 6.21 20.62 19.48
N LYS A 282 6.31 21.32 18.34
CA LYS A 282 5.95 22.72 18.19
C LYS A 282 5.12 22.96 16.93
N PRO A 283 3.79 23.10 17.06
CA PRO A 283 2.97 23.61 15.97
C PRO A 283 3.34 25.07 15.66
N ARG A 284 3.41 25.42 14.38
CA ARG A 284 3.74 26.79 13.96
C ARG A 284 2.63 27.74 14.35
N GLY A 285 2.97 28.77 15.12
CA GLY A 285 2.00 29.78 15.61
C GLY A 285 1.25 29.38 16.87
N ALA A 286 1.56 28.25 17.51
CA ALA A 286 0.96 27.82 18.77
C ALA A 286 2.03 27.42 19.80
N PRO A 287 1.72 27.33 21.10
CA PRO A 287 2.63 26.79 22.12
C PRO A 287 3.12 25.36 21.78
N GLY A 288 4.34 25.03 22.19
CA GLY A 288 4.91 23.69 22.02
C GLY A 288 4.96 22.92 23.34
N VAL A 289 5.31 21.65 23.27
CA VAL A 289 5.46 20.76 24.42
C VAL A 289 6.77 19.97 24.31
N THR A 290 7.43 19.74 25.44
CA THR A 290 8.56 18.82 25.52
C THR A 290 8.10 17.52 26.16
N LEU A 291 8.31 16.42 25.45
CA LEU A 291 8.01 15.07 25.89
C LEU A 291 9.32 14.38 26.27
N SER A 292 9.40 13.84 27.49
CA SER A 292 10.47 12.89 27.81
C SER A 292 10.10 11.54 27.22
N THR A 293 11.03 10.90 26.51
CA THR A 293 10.88 9.53 25.99
C THR A 293 11.59 8.50 26.85
N ASP A 294 12.19 8.93 27.96
CA ASP A 294 12.71 8.03 28.98
C ASP A 294 11.54 7.30 29.66
N SER A 295 11.68 5.99 29.75
CA SER A 295 10.79 5.13 30.52
C SER A 295 11.01 5.24 32.03
N ARG A 296 12.21 5.68 32.47
CA ARG A 296 12.67 5.59 33.86
C ARG A 296 12.56 4.17 34.45
N SER A 297 12.58 3.17 33.58
CA SER A 297 12.57 1.74 33.92
C SER A 297 13.40 0.96 32.90
N ASP A 298 13.38 -0.36 32.97
CA ASP A 298 13.98 -1.29 32.01
C ASP A 298 12.99 -1.72 30.90
N ARG A 299 11.87 -1.01 30.76
CA ARG A 299 10.75 -1.41 29.90
C ARG A 299 10.57 -0.46 28.73
N THR A 300 10.13 -1.01 27.61
CA THR A 300 9.81 -0.27 26.39
C THR A 300 8.33 -0.43 26.04
N TRP A 301 7.63 0.69 25.80
CA TRP A 301 6.21 0.70 25.41
C TRP A 301 5.87 1.91 24.54
N ASP A 302 4.67 1.88 23.96
CA ASP A 302 4.17 2.95 23.09
C ASP A 302 3.50 4.03 23.93
N ASP A 303 3.80 5.28 23.64
CA ASP A 303 3.11 6.43 24.22
C ASP A 303 2.59 7.36 23.10
N PHE A 304 1.55 8.11 23.44
CA PHE A 304 0.83 8.95 22.50
C PHE A 304 0.60 10.33 23.07
N HIS A 305 0.80 11.36 22.26
CA HIS A 305 0.56 12.73 22.69
C HIS A 305 -0.25 13.51 21.66
N LEU A 306 -1.48 13.87 22.06
CA LEU A 306 -2.37 14.70 21.25
C LEU A 306 -2.22 16.17 21.62
N LEU A 307 -1.79 16.98 20.67
CA LEU A 307 -1.91 18.43 20.73
C LEU A 307 -3.15 18.88 19.97
N THR A 308 -3.95 19.74 20.59
CA THR A 308 -5.03 20.47 19.91
C THR A 308 -4.60 21.91 19.68
N VAL A 309 -4.78 22.40 18.46
CA VAL A 309 -4.44 23.75 18.03
C VAL A 309 -5.73 24.40 17.51
N PRO A 310 -6.47 25.15 18.34
CA PRO A 310 -7.77 25.71 17.96
C PRO A 310 -7.75 26.54 16.68
N GLU A 311 -6.75 27.41 16.53
CA GLU A 311 -6.55 28.23 15.33
C GLU A 311 -5.98 27.46 14.13
N GLY A 312 -5.63 26.19 14.33
CA GLY A 312 -4.89 25.33 13.42
C GLY A 312 -3.45 25.81 13.15
N ALA A 313 -2.56 24.90 12.78
CA ALA A 313 -1.19 25.20 12.38
C ALA A 313 -0.91 24.70 10.95
N PRO A 314 -0.21 25.47 10.10
CA PRO A 314 0.15 25.00 8.75
C PRO A 314 1.19 23.87 8.79
N THR A 315 1.99 23.81 9.85
CA THR A 315 3.05 22.82 10.06
C THR A 315 3.25 22.54 11.55
N VAL A 316 3.80 21.37 11.86
CA VAL A 316 4.35 21.00 13.17
C VAL A 316 5.82 20.63 13.02
N TRP A 317 6.65 21.15 13.93
CA TRP A 317 8.07 20.83 14.03
C TRP A 317 8.31 19.91 15.22
N LEU A 318 8.98 18.80 14.99
CA LEU A 318 9.43 17.88 16.02
C LEU A 318 10.97 17.93 16.05
N LYS A 319 11.55 18.15 17.23
CA LYS A 319 13.01 18.18 17.44
C LYS A 319 13.42 17.28 18.58
N THR A 320 14.43 16.45 18.36
CA THR A 320 15.12 15.69 19.41
C THR A 320 16.26 16.54 19.97
N ASP A 321 16.51 16.45 21.27
CA ASP A 321 17.52 17.25 21.97
C ASP A 321 18.89 16.58 22.10
N GLY A 322 19.02 15.33 21.62
CA GLY A 322 20.27 14.57 21.68
C GLY A 322 20.63 14.03 23.08
N SER A 323 19.74 14.15 24.08
CA SER A 323 19.99 13.62 25.42
C SER A 323 19.90 12.09 25.52
N GLY A 324 19.34 11.43 24.51
CA GLY A 324 19.19 9.98 24.39
C GLY A 324 18.44 9.61 23.10
N PRO A 325 18.32 8.31 22.77
CA PRO A 325 17.59 7.86 21.59
C PRO A 325 16.10 8.21 21.68
N VAL A 326 15.55 8.75 20.58
CA VAL A 326 14.13 9.05 20.44
C VAL A 326 13.59 8.29 19.23
N THR A 327 12.65 7.38 19.47
CA THR A 327 11.98 6.61 18.42
C THR A 327 10.56 7.12 18.22
N ILE A 328 10.21 7.45 16.97
CA ILE A 328 8.89 7.94 16.57
C ILE A 328 8.30 6.99 15.53
N TYR A 329 7.08 6.53 15.78
CA TYR A 329 6.31 5.65 14.90
C TYR A 329 5.57 6.43 13.81
N GLY A 330 5.18 7.67 14.10
CA GLY A 330 4.55 8.58 13.16
C GLY A 330 3.76 9.68 13.84
N VAL A 331 3.11 10.50 13.03
CA VAL A 331 2.26 11.61 13.48
C VAL A 331 0.97 11.62 12.66
N ALA A 332 -0.18 11.60 13.31
CA ALA A 332 -1.46 11.84 12.65
C ALA A 332 -1.80 13.33 12.68
N LEU A 333 -2.12 13.90 11.52
CA LEU A 333 -2.50 15.29 11.35
C LEU A 333 -3.93 15.38 10.83
N GLU A 334 -4.81 16.04 11.58
CA GLU A 334 -6.23 16.19 11.23
C GLU A 334 -6.68 17.67 11.32
N THR A 335 -7.66 18.04 10.51
CA THR A 335 -8.43 19.28 10.69
C THR A 335 -9.46 19.09 11.81
N HIS A 336 -10.37 20.05 12.01
CA HIS A 336 -11.49 19.89 12.95
C HIS A 336 -12.66 19.09 12.36
N GLY A 337 -12.56 18.62 11.11
CA GLY A 337 -13.71 18.08 10.36
C GLY A 337 -14.72 19.17 9.98
N PRO A 338 -15.94 18.81 9.53
CA PRO A 338 -16.31 17.48 9.05
C PRO A 338 -15.45 17.06 7.85
N GLY A 339 -15.13 15.76 7.75
CA GLY A 339 -14.39 15.24 6.61
C GLY A 339 -13.87 13.83 6.80
N LEU A 340 -13.04 13.37 5.87
CA LEU A 340 -12.33 12.10 5.97
C LEU A 340 -10.82 12.23 5.78
N THR A 341 -10.10 11.26 6.34
CA THR A 341 -8.69 11.00 6.04
C THR A 341 -8.58 9.66 5.33
N TRP A 342 -7.92 9.62 4.18
CA TRP A 342 -7.55 8.36 3.51
C TRP A 342 -6.04 8.16 3.57
N GLU A 343 -5.61 7.25 4.43
CA GLU A 343 -4.22 7.14 4.84
C GLU A 343 -3.47 6.07 4.06
N THR A 344 -2.36 6.47 3.47
CA THR A 344 -1.51 5.58 2.66
C THR A 344 -0.45 4.94 3.53
N LEU A 345 -0.62 3.65 3.79
CA LEU A 345 0.26 2.83 4.63
C LEU A 345 0.94 1.76 3.76
N GLY A 346 1.49 2.21 2.63
CA GLY A 346 2.19 1.37 1.66
C GLY A 346 3.67 1.22 1.96
N VAL A 347 4.18 -0.02 1.95
CA VAL A 347 5.61 -0.29 2.09
C VAL A 347 6.10 -1.13 0.92
N ALA A 348 7.08 -0.60 0.18
CA ALA A 348 7.64 -1.28 -0.97
C ALA A 348 8.20 -2.66 -0.59
N GLY A 349 7.84 -3.68 -1.38
CA GLY A 349 8.23 -5.07 -1.17
C GLY A 349 7.57 -5.78 0.02
N SER A 350 6.69 -5.11 0.77
CA SER A 350 5.99 -5.76 1.88
C SER A 350 4.97 -6.79 1.38
N GLY A 351 4.73 -7.80 2.20
CA GLY A 351 3.70 -8.81 1.98
C GLY A 351 3.14 -9.34 3.30
N GLN A 352 2.41 -10.44 3.25
CA GLN A 352 1.80 -11.05 4.44
C GLN A 352 2.83 -11.36 5.53
N GLY A 353 3.98 -11.94 5.16
CA GLY A 353 5.05 -12.28 6.09
C GLY A 353 5.63 -11.07 6.83
N SER A 354 5.68 -9.90 6.17
CA SER A 354 6.13 -8.66 6.82
C SER A 354 5.25 -8.31 8.02
N ILE A 355 3.92 -8.41 7.87
CA ILE A 355 2.96 -8.08 8.94
C ILE A 355 2.97 -9.15 10.03
N LEU A 356 3.04 -10.43 9.68
CA LEU A 356 2.91 -11.51 10.64
C LEU A 356 4.20 -11.76 11.44
N SER A 357 5.37 -11.65 10.79
CA SER A 357 6.65 -12.00 11.37
C SER A 357 7.39 -10.81 11.99
N ASN A 358 7.32 -9.61 11.37
CA ASN A 358 8.14 -8.47 11.81
C ASN A 358 7.40 -7.50 12.73
N GLN A 359 6.07 -7.58 12.81
CA GLN A 359 5.26 -6.66 13.59
C GLN A 359 4.54 -7.33 14.75
N SER A 360 4.79 -6.81 15.95
CA SER A 360 4.12 -7.25 17.17
C SER A 360 2.61 -7.05 17.06
N ALA A 361 1.86 -8.13 17.32
CA ALA A 361 0.40 -8.10 17.31
C ALA A 361 -0.18 -7.07 18.27
N ARG A 362 0.34 -7.04 19.51
CA ARG A 362 -0.11 -6.12 20.55
C ARG A 362 0.20 -4.67 20.19
N HIS A 363 1.38 -4.43 19.62
CA HIS A 363 1.83 -3.11 19.19
C HIS A 363 0.92 -2.53 18.10
N LEU A 364 0.69 -3.31 17.04
CA LEU A 364 -0.20 -2.90 15.95
C LEU A 364 -1.62 -2.67 16.44
N ALA A 365 -2.18 -3.60 17.22
CA ALA A 365 -3.53 -3.45 17.78
C ALA A 365 -3.66 -2.18 18.64
N GLY A 366 -2.66 -1.86 19.47
CA GLY A 366 -2.64 -0.64 20.27
C GLY A 366 -2.62 0.64 19.43
N GLN A 367 -1.83 0.68 18.34
CA GLN A 367 -1.83 1.82 17.44
C GLN A 367 -3.13 1.96 16.64
N VAL A 368 -3.71 0.85 16.17
CA VAL A 368 -5.00 0.85 15.48
C VAL A 368 -6.12 1.33 16.42
N GLN A 369 -6.11 0.85 17.67
CA GLN A 369 -7.03 1.30 18.70
C GLN A 369 -6.87 2.80 18.99
N ARG A 370 -5.63 3.30 19.08
CA ARG A 370 -5.37 4.73 19.26
C ARG A 370 -5.87 5.55 18.07
N ARG A 371 -5.68 5.04 16.84
CA ARG A 371 -6.06 5.73 15.60
C ARG A 371 -7.57 5.79 15.41
N GLN A 372 -8.32 4.80 15.92
CA GLN A 372 -9.78 4.68 15.81
C GLN A 372 -10.28 4.79 14.35
N PRO A 373 -9.88 3.87 13.46
CA PRO A 373 -10.38 3.86 12.10
C PRO A 373 -11.84 3.43 12.01
N HIS A 374 -12.52 3.91 10.97
CA HIS A 374 -13.87 3.46 10.59
C HIS A 374 -13.82 2.45 9.43
N LEU A 375 -12.74 2.47 8.65
CA LEU A 375 -12.48 1.51 7.58
C LEU A 375 -11.00 1.07 7.60
N VAL A 376 -10.79 -0.25 7.55
CA VAL A 376 -9.50 -0.88 7.28
C VAL A 376 -9.51 -1.41 5.85
N VAL A 377 -8.52 -0.99 5.05
CA VAL A 377 -8.32 -1.43 3.67
C VAL A 377 -7.00 -2.20 3.57
N TYR A 378 -7.02 -3.34 2.89
CA TYR A 378 -5.83 -4.15 2.63
C TYR A 378 -5.68 -4.45 1.13
N GLN A 379 -4.54 -4.04 0.56
CA GLN A 379 -4.19 -4.21 -0.85
C GLN A 379 -2.75 -4.75 -0.99
N THR A 380 -2.62 -6.07 -1.03
CA THR A 380 -1.33 -6.76 -1.24
C THR A 380 -1.53 -8.01 -2.10
N GLY A 381 -0.43 -8.59 -2.56
CA GLY A 381 -0.40 -9.92 -3.18
C GLY A 381 0.63 -10.05 -4.30
N GLY A 382 1.03 -8.93 -4.93
CA GLY A 382 1.98 -8.97 -6.04
C GLY A 382 3.32 -9.63 -5.70
N ASN A 383 3.76 -9.50 -4.46
CA ASN A 383 5.03 -10.03 -3.95
C ASN A 383 4.96 -11.53 -3.62
N GLU A 384 3.75 -12.07 -3.43
CA GLU A 384 3.49 -13.44 -3.00
C GLU A 384 3.15 -14.40 -4.15
N LEU A 385 3.15 -13.92 -5.40
CA LEU A 385 2.74 -14.72 -6.57
C LEU A 385 3.60 -15.98 -6.81
N GLY A 386 4.82 -16.02 -6.27
CA GLY A 386 5.73 -17.17 -6.35
C GLY A 386 5.70 -18.09 -5.13
N TYR A 387 4.88 -17.82 -4.11
CA TYR A 387 4.99 -18.53 -2.84
C TYR A 387 4.51 -19.98 -2.96
N PRO A 388 5.22 -20.96 -2.36
CA PRO A 388 4.76 -22.34 -2.23
C PRO A 388 3.36 -22.47 -1.64
N SER A 389 3.02 -21.64 -0.64
CA SER A 389 1.70 -21.60 0.01
C SER A 389 0.55 -21.25 -0.94
N LEU A 390 0.84 -20.53 -2.03
CA LEU A 390 -0.11 -20.21 -3.11
C LEU A 390 -0.06 -21.23 -4.26
N THR A 391 1.14 -21.65 -4.66
CA THR A 391 1.36 -22.42 -5.90
C THR A 391 1.09 -23.92 -5.74
N LYS A 392 1.26 -24.48 -4.54
CA LYS A 392 1.02 -25.90 -4.25
C LYS A 392 -0.41 -26.16 -3.77
N GLY A 393 -0.88 -27.39 -3.91
CA GLY A 393 -2.21 -27.81 -3.43
C GLY A 393 -3.34 -26.96 -4.00
N ASP A 394 -4.30 -26.60 -3.17
CA ASP A 394 -5.44 -25.70 -3.45
C ASP A 394 -5.18 -24.23 -3.05
N GLY A 395 -4.10 -23.95 -2.32
CA GLY A 395 -3.73 -22.61 -1.88
C GLY A 395 -4.29 -22.25 -0.50
N HIS A 396 -4.82 -23.23 0.24
CA HIS A 396 -5.33 -23.05 1.60
C HIS A 396 -4.34 -22.33 2.52
N GLY A 397 -3.04 -22.66 2.44
CA GLY A 397 -2.01 -22.00 3.26
C GLY A 397 -1.89 -20.49 3.00
N TYR A 398 -2.04 -20.07 1.74
CA TYR A 398 -2.11 -18.65 1.40
C TYR A 398 -3.36 -18.00 1.98
N ALA A 399 -4.54 -18.62 1.81
CA ALA A 399 -5.80 -18.09 2.32
C ALA A 399 -5.80 -17.93 3.85
N GLU A 400 -5.33 -18.95 4.58
CA GLU A 400 -5.22 -18.93 6.03
C GLU A 400 -4.28 -17.81 6.52
N THR A 401 -3.16 -17.61 5.81
CA THR A 401 -2.20 -16.55 6.13
C THR A 401 -2.80 -15.17 5.85
N TYR A 402 -3.53 -15.02 4.75
CA TYR A 402 -4.21 -13.77 4.39
C TYR A 402 -5.28 -13.41 5.42
N ALA A 403 -6.07 -14.38 5.87
CA ALA A 403 -7.06 -14.20 6.95
C ALA A 403 -6.40 -13.72 8.24
N LYS A 404 -5.29 -14.35 8.66
CA LYS A 404 -4.52 -13.91 9.84
C LYS A 404 -4.03 -12.47 9.72
N VAL A 405 -3.66 -12.01 8.52
CA VAL A 405 -3.27 -10.61 8.31
C VAL A 405 -4.47 -9.68 8.50
N LEU A 406 -5.64 -9.98 7.92
CA LEU A 406 -6.84 -9.16 8.11
C LEU A 406 -7.23 -9.07 9.59
N GLN A 407 -7.25 -10.20 10.29
CA GLN A 407 -7.50 -10.25 11.74
C GLN A 407 -6.46 -9.44 12.53
N ARG A 408 -5.17 -9.52 12.15
CA ARG A 408 -4.07 -8.77 12.77
C ARG A 408 -4.22 -7.26 12.59
N LEU A 409 -4.60 -6.79 11.40
CA LEU A 409 -4.81 -5.37 11.11
C LEU A 409 -6.05 -4.81 11.82
N ARG A 410 -7.10 -5.62 11.97
CA ARG A 410 -8.38 -5.21 12.58
C ARG A 410 -8.43 -5.36 14.10
N ALA A 411 -7.48 -6.06 14.72
CA ALA A 411 -7.52 -6.39 16.14
C ALA A 411 -7.71 -5.19 17.09
N GLY A 412 -7.24 -3.99 16.71
CA GLY A 412 -7.42 -2.76 17.49
C GLY A 412 -8.75 -2.01 17.25
N ALA A 413 -9.50 -2.39 16.22
CA ALA A 413 -10.74 -1.75 15.81
C ALA A 413 -11.71 -2.81 15.21
N PRO A 414 -12.23 -3.73 16.04
CA PRO A 414 -13.08 -4.83 15.56
C PRO A 414 -14.38 -4.33 14.88
N ASP A 415 -14.88 -3.16 15.29
CA ASP A 415 -16.08 -2.53 14.75
C ASP A 415 -15.84 -1.72 13.46
N ALA A 416 -14.58 -1.57 13.04
CA ALA A 416 -14.27 -0.92 11.76
C ALA A 416 -14.73 -1.81 10.60
N SER A 417 -15.35 -1.19 9.60
CA SER A 417 -15.61 -1.84 8.32
C SER A 417 -14.31 -2.30 7.68
N CYS A 418 -14.41 -3.27 6.76
CA CYS A 418 -13.27 -3.89 6.12
C CYS A 418 -13.44 -3.93 4.59
N LEU A 419 -12.39 -3.59 3.87
CA LEU A 419 -12.31 -3.68 2.41
C LEU A 419 -11.01 -4.35 1.99
N VAL A 420 -11.11 -5.40 1.19
CA VAL A 420 -9.98 -6.05 0.51
C VAL A 420 -9.95 -5.60 -0.94
N ILE A 421 -8.78 -5.17 -1.40
CA ILE A 421 -8.55 -4.82 -2.81
C ILE A 421 -7.55 -5.82 -3.38
N SER A 422 -7.90 -6.43 -4.52
CA SER A 422 -6.99 -7.36 -5.18
C SER A 422 -5.72 -6.67 -5.69
N PRO A 423 -4.63 -7.41 -5.95
CA PRO A 423 -3.54 -6.91 -6.77
C PRO A 423 -4.02 -6.42 -8.13
N LEU A 424 -3.23 -5.53 -8.72
CA LEU A 424 -3.33 -5.14 -10.12
C LEU A 424 -3.00 -6.33 -11.04
N ASP A 425 -3.39 -6.24 -12.31
CA ASP A 425 -2.79 -7.14 -13.30
C ASP A 425 -1.28 -6.90 -13.33
N GLN A 426 -0.49 -7.96 -13.44
CA GLN A 426 0.96 -7.90 -13.59
C GLN A 426 1.35 -8.88 -14.68
N ALA A 427 2.40 -8.58 -15.43
CA ALA A 427 2.79 -9.37 -16.58
C ALA A 427 4.14 -10.09 -16.41
N THR A 428 4.37 -11.04 -17.30
CA THR A 428 5.64 -11.71 -17.54
C THR A 428 5.81 -11.93 -19.05
N ARG A 429 7.04 -12.16 -19.50
CA ARG A 429 7.31 -12.53 -20.90
C ARG A 429 7.30 -14.05 -21.03
N GLN A 430 6.40 -14.56 -21.86
CA GLN A 430 6.38 -15.97 -22.26
C GLN A 430 6.44 -16.07 -23.78
N ARG A 431 7.49 -16.72 -24.30
CA ARG A 431 7.71 -16.89 -25.75
C ARG A 431 7.58 -15.58 -26.54
N GLY A 432 8.17 -14.50 -26.02
CA GLY A 432 8.15 -13.17 -26.62
C GLY A 432 6.87 -12.37 -26.42
N LYS A 433 5.81 -12.95 -25.84
CA LYS A 433 4.53 -12.27 -25.56
C LYS A 433 4.47 -11.79 -24.11
N VAL A 434 3.95 -10.60 -23.91
CA VAL A 434 3.61 -10.07 -22.58
C VAL A 434 2.24 -10.62 -22.19
N VAL A 435 2.20 -11.45 -21.14
CA VAL A 435 0.99 -12.13 -20.64
C VAL A 435 0.86 -11.90 -19.15
N SER A 436 -0.37 -11.96 -18.60
CA SER A 436 -0.56 -11.88 -17.14
C SER A 436 0.22 -12.99 -16.42
N LYS A 437 0.68 -12.72 -15.20
CA LYS A 437 1.31 -13.73 -14.36
C LYS A 437 0.28 -14.83 -14.01
N PRO A 438 0.58 -16.12 -14.24
CA PRO A 438 -0.41 -17.20 -14.16
C PRO A 438 -1.12 -17.34 -12.81
N MET A 439 -0.45 -17.01 -11.70
CA MET A 439 -1.00 -17.20 -10.35
C MET A 439 -1.95 -16.08 -9.89
N LEU A 440 -2.09 -14.99 -10.65
CA LEU A 440 -2.97 -13.87 -10.28
C LEU A 440 -4.42 -14.31 -10.14
N ALA A 441 -4.97 -15.02 -11.12
CA ALA A 441 -6.38 -15.42 -11.09
C ALA A 441 -6.71 -16.27 -9.85
N ARG A 442 -5.82 -17.20 -9.51
CA ARG A 442 -5.95 -18.06 -8.32
C ARG A 442 -5.83 -17.25 -7.03
N MET A 443 -4.84 -16.37 -6.92
CA MET A 443 -4.66 -15.50 -5.75
C MET A 443 -5.90 -14.64 -5.50
N ILE A 444 -6.41 -13.99 -6.55
CA ILE A 444 -7.58 -13.09 -6.46
C ILE A 444 -8.82 -13.87 -6.02
N ALA A 445 -9.00 -15.10 -6.51
CA ALA A 445 -10.10 -15.96 -6.05
C ALA A 445 -10.01 -16.28 -4.55
N LEU A 446 -8.80 -16.60 -4.05
CA LEU A 446 -8.57 -16.88 -2.63
C LEU A 446 -8.77 -15.62 -1.77
N GLN A 447 -8.25 -14.46 -2.19
CA GLN A 447 -8.45 -13.19 -1.47
C GLN A 447 -9.92 -12.80 -1.41
N ARG A 448 -10.66 -12.97 -2.51
CA ARG A 448 -12.11 -12.76 -2.58
C ARG A 448 -12.85 -13.69 -1.63
N GLN A 449 -12.48 -14.96 -1.59
CA GLN A 449 -13.07 -15.94 -0.65
C GLN A 449 -12.83 -15.52 0.80
N VAL A 450 -11.57 -15.24 1.17
CA VAL A 450 -11.20 -14.81 2.53
C VAL A 450 -11.92 -13.52 2.92
N ALA A 451 -12.04 -12.56 1.99
CA ALA A 451 -12.78 -11.33 2.24
C ALA A 451 -14.24 -11.62 2.63
N ARG A 452 -14.93 -12.52 1.92
CA ARG A 452 -16.30 -12.93 2.28
C ARG A 452 -16.35 -13.62 3.65
N GLU A 453 -15.42 -14.54 3.92
CA GLU A 453 -15.37 -15.29 5.18
C GLU A 453 -15.10 -14.38 6.40
N GLU A 454 -14.30 -13.33 6.22
CA GLU A 454 -13.96 -12.34 7.26
C GLU A 454 -14.96 -11.16 7.34
N GLY A 455 -16.03 -11.19 6.54
CA GLY A 455 -17.06 -10.14 6.49
C GLY A 455 -16.56 -8.81 5.89
N CYS A 456 -15.54 -8.85 5.05
CA CYS A 456 -14.99 -7.71 4.33
C CYS A 456 -15.65 -7.53 2.97
N ALA A 457 -15.85 -6.28 2.55
CA ALA A 457 -16.10 -5.98 1.14
C ALA A 457 -14.86 -6.33 0.30
N PHE A 458 -15.06 -6.58 -0.99
CA PHE A 458 -14.00 -6.90 -1.94
C PHE A 458 -14.10 -6.06 -3.22
N TRP A 459 -12.97 -5.60 -3.73
CA TRP A 459 -12.87 -4.94 -5.03
C TRP A 459 -11.79 -5.56 -5.91
N ASP A 460 -12.17 -6.01 -7.10
CA ASP A 460 -11.27 -6.68 -8.06
C ASP A 460 -10.57 -5.63 -8.93
N ALA A 461 -9.41 -5.16 -8.47
CA ALA A 461 -8.60 -4.18 -9.17
C ALA A 461 -8.08 -4.72 -10.52
N ARG A 462 -7.84 -6.04 -10.63
CA ARG A 462 -7.45 -6.66 -11.90
C ARG A 462 -8.60 -6.59 -12.91
N ALA A 463 -9.82 -6.91 -12.49
CA ALA A 463 -11.01 -6.76 -13.32
C ALA A 463 -11.24 -5.30 -13.72
N ALA A 464 -11.04 -4.36 -12.79
CA ALA A 464 -11.12 -2.92 -13.08
C ALA A 464 -10.09 -2.46 -14.12
N MET A 465 -8.91 -3.07 -14.21
CA MET A 465 -7.97 -2.80 -15.31
C MET A 465 -8.41 -3.41 -16.66
N GLY A 466 -9.42 -4.28 -16.65
CA GLY A 466 -9.92 -5.04 -17.80
C GLY A 466 -9.56 -6.52 -17.79
N GLY A 467 -9.15 -7.07 -16.64
CA GLY A 467 -8.93 -8.50 -16.46
C GLY A 467 -7.62 -9.01 -17.06
N GLU A 468 -7.63 -10.25 -17.56
CA GLU A 468 -6.44 -10.88 -18.13
C GLU A 468 -5.89 -10.12 -19.34
N GLY A 469 -4.56 -9.99 -19.38
CA GLY A 469 -3.83 -9.23 -20.41
C GLY A 469 -4.00 -7.71 -20.30
N ALA A 470 -4.64 -7.20 -19.25
CA ALA A 470 -4.81 -5.77 -19.05
C ALA A 470 -3.46 -5.05 -18.98
N PHE A 471 -2.49 -5.60 -18.26
CA PHE A 471 -1.18 -4.97 -18.15
C PHE A 471 -0.54 -4.76 -19.53
N ASN A 472 -0.64 -5.75 -20.43
CA ASN A 472 -0.13 -5.60 -21.80
C ASN A 472 -0.86 -4.49 -22.58
N ARG A 473 -2.19 -4.37 -22.42
CA ARG A 473 -2.94 -3.29 -23.06
C ARG A 473 -2.55 -1.92 -22.51
N TRP A 474 -2.33 -1.83 -21.20
CA TRP A 474 -1.93 -0.60 -20.52
C TRP A 474 -0.49 -0.18 -20.86
N LEU A 475 0.41 -1.16 -21.02
CA LEU A 475 1.79 -0.96 -21.50
C LEU A 475 1.83 -0.37 -22.92
N HIS A 476 0.87 -0.73 -23.78
CA HIS A 476 0.79 -0.26 -25.17
C HIS A 476 -0.22 0.87 -25.37
N HIS A 477 -0.82 1.40 -24.31
CA HIS A 477 -1.73 2.54 -24.37
C HIS A 477 -0.96 3.84 -24.68
N GLU A 478 -1.65 4.84 -25.24
CA GLU A 478 -1.12 6.19 -25.45
C GLU A 478 -2.05 7.23 -24.77
N PRO A 479 -1.59 7.96 -23.73
CA PRO A 479 -0.26 7.88 -23.12
C PRO A 479 -0.02 6.53 -22.41
N LYS A 480 1.25 6.18 -22.15
CA LYS A 480 1.62 4.96 -21.43
C LYS A 480 0.96 4.93 -20.05
N LEU A 481 0.35 3.79 -19.71
CA LEU A 481 -0.28 3.57 -18.39
C LEU A 481 0.48 2.54 -17.53
N ALA A 482 1.48 1.86 -18.10
CA ALA A 482 2.30 0.88 -17.41
C ALA A 482 3.77 0.97 -17.81
N TRP A 483 4.66 0.64 -16.88
CA TRP A 483 6.10 0.60 -17.10
C TRP A 483 6.56 -0.73 -17.71
N THR A 484 7.73 -0.69 -18.37
CA THR A 484 8.34 -1.83 -19.06
C THR A 484 8.87 -2.93 -18.13
N ASP A 485 8.83 -2.70 -16.81
CA ASP A 485 9.18 -3.68 -15.77
C ASP A 485 8.13 -4.79 -15.57
N LEU A 486 6.98 -4.69 -16.27
CA LEU A 486 5.88 -5.65 -16.25
C LEU A 486 5.18 -5.80 -14.89
N MET A 487 5.38 -4.84 -13.98
CA MET A 487 4.89 -4.87 -12.60
C MET A 487 4.16 -3.59 -12.22
N HIS A 488 4.75 -2.42 -12.53
CA HIS A 488 4.28 -1.13 -12.02
C HIS A 488 3.57 -0.30 -13.08
N LEU A 489 2.65 0.54 -12.62
CA LEU A 489 1.92 1.49 -13.46
C LEU A 489 2.59 2.87 -13.47
N THR A 490 2.31 3.67 -14.49
CA THR A 490 2.67 5.10 -14.50
C THR A 490 1.76 5.88 -13.54
N ASP A 491 2.08 7.15 -13.26
CA ASP A 491 1.22 7.99 -12.43
C ASP A 491 -0.20 8.13 -13.02
N GLU A 492 -0.32 8.22 -14.34
CA GLU A 492 -1.60 8.23 -15.05
C GLU A 492 -2.35 6.90 -14.91
N GLY A 493 -1.64 5.76 -14.97
CA GLY A 493 -2.23 4.45 -14.75
C GLY A 493 -2.72 4.27 -13.30
N LEU A 494 -1.91 4.67 -12.32
CA LEU A 494 -2.30 4.63 -10.90
C LEU A 494 -3.49 5.54 -10.62
N ALA A 495 -3.52 6.73 -11.22
CA ALA A 495 -4.66 7.64 -11.10
C ALA A 495 -5.93 7.05 -11.70
N LEU A 496 -5.85 6.40 -12.87
CA LEU A 496 -7.00 5.75 -13.50
C LEU A 496 -7.58 4.62 -12.62
N VAL A 497 -6.72 3.82 -11.98
CA VAL A 497 -7.18 2.81 -11.00
C VAL A 497 -7.81 3.46 -9.78
N GLY A 498 -7.20 4.53 -9.24
CA GLY A 498 -7.74 5.26 -8.09
C GLY A 498 -9.10 5.90 -8.37
N ASP A 499 -9.28 6.47 -9.56
CA ASP A 499 -10.57 7.00 -10.03
C ASP A 499 -11.63 5.90 -10.14
N SER A 500 -11.26 4.72 -10.64
CA SER A 500 -12.17 3.59 -10.79
C SER A 500 -12.62 3.05 -9.42
N LEU A 501 -11.70 2.98 -8.45
CA LEU A 501 -12.03 2.61 -7.07
C LEU A 501 -12.92 3.66 -6.40
N ALA A 502 -12.62 4.95 -6.59
CA ALA A 502 -13.45 6.03 -6.05
C ALA A 502 -14.87 6.00 -6.64
N ASP A 503 -15.01 5.80 -7.94
CA ASP A 503 -16.33 5.66 -8.59
C ASP A 503 -17.11 4.48 -7.98
N ALA A 504 -16.46 3.34 -7.77
CA ALA A 504 -17.07 2.16 -7.18
C ALA A 504 -17.54 2.40 -5.73
N ILE A 505 -16.69 3.02 -4.90
CA ILE A 505 -17.02 3.38 -3.50
C ILE A 505 -18.19 4.36 -3.45
N LEU A 506 -18.14 5.41 -4.28
CA LEU A 506 -19.16 6.46 -4.29
C LEU A 506 -20.51 5.92 -4.72
N ALA A 507 -20.55 5.06 -5.75
CA ALA A 507 -21.78 4.40 -6.18
C ALA A 507 -22.35 3.49 -5.08
N ALA A 508 -21.50 2.67 -4.42
CA ALA A 508 -21.94 1.84 -3.31
C ALA A 508 -22.50 2.65 -2.13
N TYR A 509 -21.87 3.79 -1.81
CA TYR A 509 -22.38 4.70 -0.80
C TYR A 509 -23.71 5.33 -1.21
N ASP A 510 -23.86 5.76 -2.47
CA ASP A 510 -25.10 6.33 -2.99
C ASP A 510 -26.26 5.32 -2.94
N ASP A 511 -25.97 4.06 -3.24
CA ASP A 511 -26.93 2.97 -3.15
C ASP A 511 -27.37 2.76 -1.70
N TRP A 512 -26.41 2.62 -0.79
CA TRP A 512 -26.67 2.50 0.63
C TRP A 512 -27.45 3.69 1.20
N ARG A 513 -27.13 4.92 0.77
CA ARG A 513 -27.84 6.15 1.22
C ARG A 513 -29.30 6.17 0.81
N ARG A 514 -29.66 5.62 -0.36
CA ARG A 514 -31.07 5.53 -0.79
C ARG A 514 -31.86 4.61 0.13
N ASP A 515 -31.27 3.49 0.52
CA ASP A 515 -31.92 2.51 1.40
C ASP A 515 -32.03 3.01 2.86
N HIS A 516 -31.17 3.95 3.25
CA HIS A 516 -31.11 4.49 4.62
C HIS A 516 -31.56 5.96 4.75
N ALA A 517 -32.23 6.51 3.72
CA ALA A 517 -32.56 7.93 3.60
C ALA A 517 -33.40 8.50 4.77
N TYR A 518 -34.17 7.66 5.47
CA TYR A 518 -35.03 8.08 6.59
C TYR A 518 -34.35 8.01 7.95
N ALA A 519 -33.24 7.30 8.08
CA ALA A 519 -32.59 7.03 9.37
C ALA A 519 -31.40 7.96 9.66
N LEU A 520 -30.95 8.76 8.68
CA LEU A 520 -29.68 9.47 8.74
C LEU A 520 -29.80 10.97 8.44
N PRO A 521 -28.89 11.81 8.97
CA PRO A 521 -28.86 13.23 8.70
C PRO A 521 -28.84 13.52 7.19
N ARG A 522 -29.62 14.52 6.76
CA ARG A 522 -29.61 15.00 5.37
C ARG A 522 -28.40 15.93 5.16
N PRO A 523 -27.86 16.00 3.92
CA PRO A 523 -26.83 16.97 3.58
C PRO A 523 -27.26 18.37 4.02
N TRP A 524 -26.36 19.11 4.68
CA TRP A 524 -26.64 20.50 5.01
C TRP A 524 -26.61 21.33 3.72
N VAL A 525 -27.74 21.92 3.37
CA VAL A 525 -27.85 22.89 2.28
C VAL A 525 -27.81 24.28 2.94
N PRO A 526 -26.80 25.12 2.65
CA PRO A 526 -26.82 26.50 3.11
C PRO A 526 -28.11 27.18 2.63
N PRO A 527 -28.74 28.05 3.43
CA PRO A 527 -29.82 28.90 2.92
C PRO A 527 -29.27 29.73 1.74
N ASP A 528 -30.03 29.80 0.64
CA ASP A 528 -29.70 30.66 -0.50
C ASP A 528 -29.51 32.12 -0.02
N PRO A 529 -28.54 32.86 -0.58
CA PRO A 529 -28.14 34.19 -0.13
C PRO A 529 -29.25 35.26 -0.22
#